data_AF-A0A8S2Z588-F1
#
_entry.id   AF-A0A8S2Z588-F1
#
_cell.length_a   1.000
_cell.length_b   1.000
_cell.length_c   1.000
_cell.angle_alpha   90.00
_cell.angle_beta   90.00
_cell.angle_gamma   90.00
#
_symmetry.space_group_name_H-M   'P 1'
#
loop_
_entity.id
_entity.type
_entity.pdbx_description
1 polymer ?
#
loop_
_entity_poly.entity_id
_entity_poly.type
_entity_poly.pdbx_seq_one_letter_code
_entity_poly.pdbx_strand_id
1 'polypeptide(L)' 'LGSYTESQGIITIRQDIANYIQQRDGYPSDSNNIYLCNGASDGIKTVIKLLMNNNQKKPSGI' A
#
# COMPACT_ATOMS: atom_id res chain seq x y z
N LEU A 1 2.09 -19.35 15.46
CA LEU A 1 1.27 -18.56 14.51
C LEU A 1 1.67 -17.11 14.70
N GLY A 2 2.59 -16.62 13.86
CA GLY A 2 3.20 -15.30 14.01
C GLY A 2 2.40 -14.24 13.27
N SER A 3 2.23 -13.09 13.92
CA SER A 3 1.46 -11.88 13.58
C SER A 3 1.85 -11.16 12.28
N TYR A 4 2.42 -11.86 11.31
CA TYR A 4 2.83 -11.28 10.05
C TYR A 4 1.65 -11.25 9.08
N THR A 5 1.27 -10.04 8.73
CA THR A 5 0.29 -9.78 7.67
C THR A 5 1.01 -9.85 6.33
N GLU A 6 0.27 -10.04 5.24
CA GLU A 6 0.82 -9.75 3.91
C GLU A 6 1.37 -8.32 3.88
N SER A 7 2.31 -8.04 2.98
CA SER A 7 2.92 -6.71 2.86
C SER A 7 1.90 -5.60 2.60
N GLN A 8 0.74 -5.94 2.03
CA GLN A 8 -0.37 -5.02 1.80
C GLN A 8 -1.25 -4.80 3.04
N GLY A 9 -1.12 -5.65 4.06
CA GLY A 9 -1.95 -5.68 5.25
C GLY A 9 -2.99 -6.82 5.26
N ILE A 10 -3.74 -6.89 6.36
CA ILE A 10 -4.75 -7.95 6.61
C ILE A 10 -5.86 -7.86 5.56
N ILE A 11 -6.12 -8.97 4.87
CA ILE A 11 -7.13 -9.05 3.80
C ILE A 11 -8.54 -8.64 4.26
N THR A 12 -8.96 -9.07 5.45
CA THR A 12 -10.29 -8.74 6.01
C THR A 12 -10.46 -7.23 6.17
N ILE A 13 -9.45 -6.53 6.71
CA ILE A 13 -9.48 -5.08 6.86
C ILE A 13 -9.52 -4.40 5.47
N ARG A 14 -8.75 -4.90 4.50
CA ARG A 14 -8.76 -4.36 3.13
C ARG A 14 -10.12 -4.53 2.45
N GLN A 15 -10.82 -5.64 2.68
CA GLN A 15 -12.18 -5.86 2.18
C GLN A 15 -13.18 -4.88 2.80
N ASP A 16 -13.09 -4.64 4.11
CA ASP A 16 -13.96 -3.66 4.78
C ASP A 16 -13.75 -2.24 4.24
N ILE A 17 -12.49 -1.85 4.00
CA ILE A 17 -12.16 -0.55 3.39
C ILE A 17 -12.70 -0.47 1.96
N ALA A 18 -12.54 -1.52 1.15
CA ALA A 18 -13.07 -1.56 -0.22
C ALA A 18 -14.60 -1.38 -0.23
N ASN A 19 -15.32 -2.09 0.64
CA ASN A 19 -16.77 -1.96 0.80
C ASN A 19 -17.17 -0.55 1.22
N TYR A 20 -16.43 0.06 2.15
CA TYR A 20 -16.66 1.44 2.59
C TYR A 20 -16.46 2.45 1.45
N ILE A 21 -15.37 2.33 0.68
CA ILE A 21 -15.09 3.20 -0.47
C ILE A 21 -16.19 3.04 -1.52
N GLN A 22 -16.61 1.82 -1.81
CA GLN A 22 -17.68 1.55 -2.77
C GLN A 22 -19.02 2.16 -2.33
N GLN A 23 -19.37 2.06 -1.04
CA GLN A 23 -20.61 2.66 -0.51
C GLN A 23 -20.55 4.20 -0.51
N ARG A 24 -19.38 4.79 -0.24
CA ARG A 24 -19.18 6.24 -0.22
C ARG A 24 -19.21 6.84 -1.63
N ASP A 25 -18.57 6.19 -2.59
CA ASP A 25 -18.31 6.75 -3.92
C ASP A 25 -19.27 6.23 -5.01
N GLY A 26 -19.94 5.09 -4.78
CA GLY A 26 -20.84 4.47 -5.75
C GLY A 26 -20.15 3.71 -6.89
N TYR A 27 -18.82 3.54 -6.83
CA TYR A 27 -18.02 2.82 -7.81
C TYR A 27 -17.39 1.56 -7.21
N PRO A 28 -17.18 0.48 -8.00
CA PRO A 28 -16.53 -0.73 -7.50
C PRO A 28 -15.12 -0.43 -6.98
N SER A 29 -14.79 -0.96 -5.81
CA SER A 29 -13.47 -0.84 -5.17
C SER A 29 -12.88 -2.23 -4.95
N ASP A 30 -11.59 -2.42 -5.26
CA ASP A 30 -10.89 -3.70 -5.08
C ASP A 30 -9.91 -3.63 -3.91
N SER A 31 -10.04 -4.57 -2.97
CA SER A 31 -9.14 -4.78 -1.84
C SER A 31 -7.67 -5.01 -2.22
N ASN A 32 -7.37 -5.46 -3.44
CA ASN A 32 -6.00 -5.62 -3.96
C ASN A 32 -5.32 -4.29 -4.29
N ASN A 33 -6.10 -3.22 -4.45
CA ASN A 33 -5.60 -1.86 -4.69
C ASN A 33 -5.39 -1.08 -3.38
N ILE A 34 -5.57 -1.72 -2.23
CA ILE A 34 -5.53 -1.08 -0.91
C ILE A 34 -4.29 -1.56 -0.16
N TYR A 35 -3.42 -0.62 0.24
CA TYR A 35 -2.24 -0.90 1.05
C TYR A 35 -2.39 -0.23 2.42
N LEU A 36 -2.35 -1.03 3.49
CA LEU A 36 -2.39 -0.52 4.85
C LEU A 36 -1.04 0.12 5.20
N CYS A 37 -1.07 1.38 5.64
CA CYS A 37 0.09 2.14 6.06
C CYS A 37 -0.04 2.51 7.53
N ASN A 38 1.09 2.72 8.20
CA ASN A 38 1.14 3.15 9.61
C ASN A 38 0.88 4.66 9.74
N GLY A 39 -0.27 5.12 9.21
CA GLY A 39 -0.65 6.52 9.08
C GLY A 39 -0.35 7.13 7.71
N ALA A 40 -0.96 8.28 7.45
CA ALA A 40 -0.91 8.96 6.15
C ALA A 40 0.53 9.39 5.76
N SER A 41 1.30 9.89 6.73
CA SER A 41 2.67 10.36 6.51
C SER A 41 3.58 9.27 5.94
N ASP A 42 3.44 8.03 6.41
CA ASP A 42 4.25 6.91 5.92
C ASP A 42 3.79 6.43 4.54
N GLY A 43 2.48 6.49 4.26
CA GLY A 43 1.94 6.24 2.92
C GLY A 43 2.49 7.23 1.89
N ILE A 44 2.44 8.53 2.19
CA ILE A 44 2.95 9.59 1.30
C ILE A 44 4.45 9.42 1.03
N LYS A 45 5.25 9.18 2.07
CA LYS A 45 6.70 8.91 1.92
C LYS A 45 6.95 7.71 1.01
N THR A 46 6.16 6.64 1.14
CA THR A 46 6.30 5.42 0.34
C THR A 46 6.00 5.71 -1.13
N VAL A 47 4.90 6.41 -1.42
CA VAL A 47 4.54 6.78 -2.79
C VAL A 47 5.59 7.70 -3.41
N ILE A 48 6.08 8.72 -2.68
CA ILE A 48 7.14 9.61 -3.18
C ILE A 48 8.42 8.82 -3.46
N LYS A 49 8.85 7.94 -2.55
CA LYS A 49 10.02 7.08 -2.78
C LYS A 49 9.87 6.17 -3.99
N LEU A 50 8.67 5.67 -4.26
CA LEU A 50 8.37 4.83 -5.42
C LEU A 50 8.44 5.61 -6.73
N LEU A 51 7.98 6.87 -6.73
CA LEU A 51 8.03 7.75 -7.90
C LEU A 51 9.42 8.37 -8.13
N MET A 52 10.23 8.49 -7.08
CA MET A 52 11.61 8.95 -7.17
C MET A 52 12.46 7.93 -7.91
N ASN A 53 12.66 8.15 -9.20
CA ASN A 53 13.59 7.37 -10.01
C ASN A 53 15.03 7.81 -9.69
N ASN A 54 15.64 7.19 -8.68
CA ASN A 54 17.07 7.34 -8.44
C ASN A 54 17.82 6.55 -9.52
N ASN A 55 18.13 7.20 -10.65
CA ASN A 55 19.11 6.75 -11.65
C ASN A 55 20.55 6.72 -11.07
N GLN A 56 20.71 6.28 -9.83
CA GLN A 56 22.00 6.01 -9.25
C GLN A 56 22.52 4.74 -9.91
N LYS A 57 23.42 4.92 -10.89
CA LYS A 57 24.39 3.90 -11.30
C LYS A 57 25.15 3.48 -10.04
N LYS A 58 24.61 2.54 -9.29
CA LYS A 58 25.35 1.88 -8.22
C LYS A 58 26.51 1.18 -8.93
N PRO A 59 27.79 1.48 -8.62
CA PRO A 59 28.87 0.70 -9.19
C PRO A 59 28.65 -0.76 -8.79
N SER A 60 28.57 -1.62 -9.79
CA SER A 60 28.40 -3.05 -9.60
C SER A 60 29.60 -3.59 -8.85
N GLY A 61 29.36 -4.12 -7.64
CA GLY A 61 30.25 -5.06 -6.96
C GLY A 61 31.63 -4.53 -6.55
N ILE A 62 31.90 -4.63 -5.25
CA ILE A 62 33.04 -5.44 -4.82
C ILE A 62 32.50 -6.60 -4.02
#